data_AF-A0A7S0N2Z9-F1
#
_entry.id   AF-A0A7S0N2Z9-F1
#
_cell.length_a   1.000
_cell.length_b   1.000
_cell.length_c   1.000
_cell.angle_alpha   90.00
_cell.angle_beta   90.00
_cell.angle_gamma   90.00
#
_symmetry.space_group_name_H-M   'P 1'
#
loop_
_entity.id
_entity.type
_entity.pdbx_description
1 polymer ?
#
loop_
_entity_poly.entity_id
_entity_poly.type
_entity_poly.pdbx_seq_one_letter_code
_entity_poly.pdbx_strand_id
1 'polypeptide(L)'
;VVLITWANDNHFDFVMNWVASLRAIKVRNFVVGAMDSVLLEKLIKGGIPTFDMQTSMSTSDFGWGTADFHQMGRHKVQLIATTLSFGVDVLVCDVDTVWLRNPLPFLARHPQADILTSSDHLSTS
;
A
#
# COMPACT_ATOMS: atom_id res chain seq x y z
N VAL A 1 -7.88 8.41 8.44
CA VAL A 1 -6.99 7.92 7.36
C VAL A 1 -5.97 6.92 7.87
N VAL A 2 -5.94 5.71 7.33
CA VAL A 2 -4.85 4.72 7.49
C VAL A 2 -4.10 4.62 6.16
N LEU A 3 -2.76 4.65 6.20
CA LEU A 3 -1.93 4.46 5.01
C LEU A 3 -1.66 2.97 4.81
N ILE A 4 -1.91 2.46 3.61
CA ILE A 4 -1.73 1.05 3.30
C ILE A 4 -0.90 0.91 2.04
N THR A 5 0.11 0.04 2.14
CA THR A 5 0.83 -0.53 1.00
C THR A 5 0.87 -2.05 1.12
N TRP A 6 1.35 -2.74 0.11
CA TRP A 6 1.54 -4.19 0.12
C TRP A 6 2.76 -4.57 -0.72
N ALA A 7 3.35 -5.72 -0.41
CA ALA A 7 4.48 -6.27 -1.14
C ALA A 7 4.60 -7.78 -0.89
N ASN A 8 5.48 -8.42 -1.65
CA ASN A 8 6.04 -9.73 -1.34
C ASN A 8 7.50 -9.56 -0.87
N ASP A 9 8.13 -10.65 -0.41
CA ASP A 9 9.47 -10.63 0.17
C ASP A 9 10.56 -10.13 -0.81
N ASN A 10 10.34 -10.31 -2.11
CA ASN A 10 11.27 -9.82 -3.14
C ASN A 10 11.42 -8.29 -3.13
N HIS A 11 10.46 -7.57 -2.54
CA HIS A 11 10.45 -6.12 -2.42
C HIS A 11 10.58 -5.65 -0.95
N PHE A 12 11.17 -6.48 -0.08
CA PHE A 12 11.34 -6.15 1.34
C PHE A 12 12.11 -4.85 1.57
N ASP A 13 13.13 -4.58 0.75
CA ASP A 13 13.89 -3.33 0.79
C ASP A 13 13.01 -2.10 0.48
N PHE A 14 12.09 -2.20 -0.49
CA PHE A 14 11.10 -1.16 -0.76
C PHE A 14 10.14 -0.97 0.41
N VAL A 15 9.68 -2.05 1.06
CA VAL A 15 8.86 -1.94 2.28
C VAL A 15 9.60 -1.16 3.36
N MET A 16 10.87 -1.51 3.61
CA MET A 16 11.65 -0.84 4.64
C MET A 16 11.91 0.64 4.31
N ASN A 17 12.15 0.96 3.04
CA ASN A 17 12.29 2.34 2.58
C ASN A 17 10.97 3.12 2.73
N TRP A 18 9.84 2.53 2.33
CA TRP A 18 8.51 3.14 2.48
C TRP A 18 8.19 3.45 3.94
N VAL A 19 8.40 2.47 4.83
CA VAL A 19 8.23 2.62 6.29
C VAL A 19 9.16 3.71 6.85
N ALA A 20 10.42 3.73 6.43
CA ALA A 20 11.39 4.74 6.87
C ALA A 20 10.96 6.15 6.43
N SER A 21 10.47 6.30 5.19
CA SER A 21 9.99 7.58 4.67
C SER A 21 8.82 8.13 5.49
N LEU A 22 7.83 7.30 5.82
CA LEU A 22 6.69 7.68 6.65
C LEU A 22 7.11 8.05 8.08
N ARG A 23 8.01 7.27 8.68
CA ARG A 23 8.53 7.56 10.03
C ARG A 23 9.29 8.88 10.06
N ALA A 24 10.07 9.21 9.03
CA ALA A 24 10.81 10.46 8.94
C ALA A 24 9.88 11.70 8.95
N ILE A 25 8.70 11.59 8.32
CA ILE A 25 7.66 12.62 8.31
C ILE A 25 6.64 12.48 9.45
N LYS A 26 6.95 11.66 10.47
CA LYS A 26 6.16 11.43 11.69
C LYS A 26 4.77 10.83 11.46
N VAL A 27 4.56 10.13 10.35
CA VAL A 27 3.34 9.37 10.06
C VAL A 27 3.50 7.96 10.63
N ARG A 28 2.55 7.54 11.48
CA ARG A 28 2.59 6.23 12.18
C ARG A 28 1.32 5.38 12.00
N ASN A 29 0.27 5.97 11.47
CA ASN A 29 -1.01 5.34 11.13
C ASN A 29 -0.91 4.61 9.79
N PHE A 30 -0.01 3.64 9.69
CA PHE A 30 0.20 2.82 8.50
C PHE A 30 0.16 1.34 8.82
N VAL A 31 -0.13 0.52 7.81
CA VAL A 31 -0.04 -0.94 7.87
C VAL A 31 0.42 -1.49 6.52
N VAL A 32 1.23 -2.55 6.54
CA VAL A 32 1.75 -3.21 5.34
C VAL A 32 1.04 -4.54 5.12
N GLY A 33 0.37 -4.72 3.99
CA GLY A 33 -0.16 -6.01 3.57
C GLY A 33 0.97 -6.93 3.10
N ALA A 34 1.23 -8.01 3.81
CA ALA A 34 2.19 -9.02 3.40
C ALA A 34 1.51 -10.01 2.43
N MET A 35 2.07 -10.16 1.23
CA MET A 35 1.51 -11.04 0.20
C MET A 35 1.98 -12.50 0.31
N ASP A 36 3.04 -12.74 1.09
CA ASP A 36 3.58 -14.05 1.40
C ASP A 36 4.00 -14.15 2.89
N SER A 37 4.15 -15.38 3.37
CA SER A 37 4.46 -15.67 4.77
C SER A 37 5.87 -15.25 5.19
N VAL A 38 6.83 -15.19 4.25
CA VAL A 38 8.21 -14.80 4.55
C VAL A 38 8.27 -13.33 4.91
N LEU A 39 7.64 -12.48 4.09
CA LEU A 39 7.51 -11.06 4.38
C LEU A 39 6.74 -10.83 5.69
N LEU A 40 5.60 -11.53 5.88
CA LEU A 40 4.79 -11.42 7.09
C LEU A 40 5.63 -11.66 8.35
N GLU A 41 6.40 -12.74 8.37
CA GLU A 41 7.26 -13.09 9.51
C GLU A 41 8.35 -12.03 9.76
N LYS A 42 9.01 -11.53 8.70
CA LYS A 42 10.02 -10.46 8.82
C LYS A 42 9.43 -9.19 9.42
N LEU A 43 8.25 -8.77 8.96
CA LEU A 43 7.58 -7.56 9.43
C LEU A 43 7.10 -7.68 10.88
N ILE A 44 6.54 -8.83 11.27
CA ILE A 44 6.17 -9.12 12.67
C ILE A 44 7.40 -9.04 13.58
N LYS A 45 8.50 -9.72 13.21
CA LYS A 45 9.76 -9.68 13.98
C LYS A 45 10.34 -8.26 14.06
N GLY A 46 10.18 -7.46 13.00
CA GLY A 46 10.62 -6.07 12.93
C GLY A 46 9.71 -5.07 13.64
N GLY A 47 8.59 -5.50 14.23
CA GLY A 47 7.60 -4.61 14.86
C GLY A 47 6.95 -3.63 13.86
N ILE A 48 6.84 -4.04 12.59
CA ILE A 48 6.14 -3.26 11.56
C ILE A 48 4.67 -3.69 11.56
N PRO A 49 3.71 -2.75 11.69
CA PRO A 49 2.30 -3.08 11.57
C PRO A 49 2.01 -3.75 10.23
N THR A 50 1.50 -4.98 10.28
CA THR A 50 1.30 -5.81 9.09
C THR A 50 0.08 -6.73 9.26
N PHE A 51 -0.47 -7.20 8.14
CA PHE A 51 -1.48 -8.25 8.09
C PHE A 51 -1.20 -9.18 6.90
N ASP A 52 -1.68 -10.41 7.00
CA ASP A 52 -1.66 -11.35 5.88
C ASP A 52 -2.73 -10.96 4.85
N MET A 53 -2.29 -10.68 3.62
CA MET A 53 -3.18 -10.29 2.53
C MET A 53 -3.87 -11.51 1.88
N GLN A 54 -3.56 -12.74 2.33
CA GLN A 54 -4.20 -14.01 1.96
C GLN A 54 -4.28 -14.28 0.46
N THR A 55 -3.36 -13.71 -0.31
CA THR A 55 -3.58 -13.62 -1.75
C THR A 55 -3.45 -14.97 -2.47
N SER A 56 -2.79 -15.96 -1.86
CA SER A 56 -2.50 -17.27 -2.49
C SER A 56 -1.81 -17.17 -3.87
N MET A 57 -1.33 -15.98 -4.26
CA MET A 57 -0.77 -15.73 -5.58
C MET A 57 0.72 -16.08 -5.61
N SER A 58 1.20 -16.41 -6.81
CA SER A 58 2.62 -16.64 -7.08
C SER A 58 3.47 -15.43 -6.67
N THR A 59 4.68 -15.67 -6.17
CA THR A 59 5.67 -14.63 -5.85
C THR A 59 6.39 -14.06 -7.09
N SER A 60 6.09 -14.59 -8.28
CA SER A 60 6.66 -14.13 -9.55
C SER A 60 6.09 -12.77 -9.98
N ASP A 61 6.89 -11.97 -10.70
CA ASP A 61 6.45 -10.71 -11.28
C ASP A 61 5.14 -10.87 -12.06
N PHE A 62 4.12 -10.14 -11.62
CA PHE A 62 2.81 -10.09 -12.27
C PHE A 62 2.93 -9.20 -13.51
N GLY A 63 3.44 -9.75 -14.61
CA GLY A 63 3.55 -9.02 -15.88
C GLY A 63 2.28 -8.22 -16.18
N TRP A 64 2.46 -6.99 -16.66
CA TRP A 64 1.35 -6.06 -16.90
C TRP A 64 0.28 -6.69 -17.81
N GLY A 65 -1.00 -6.62 -17.40
CA GLY A 65 -2.15 -7.15 -18.16
C GLY A 65 -2.43 -8.65 -18.02
N THR A 66 -1.64 -9.39 -17.24
CA THR A 66 -1.87 -10.83 -16.98
C THR A 66 -3.09 -11.10 -16.10
N ALA A 67 -3.54 -12.37 -16.04
CA ALA A 67 -4.64 -12.78 -15.15
C ALA A 67 -4.32 -12.50 -13.67
N ASP A 68 -3.07 -12.73 -13.27
CA ASP A 68 -2.60 -12.47 -11.92
C ASP A 68 -2.56 -10.97 -11.61
N PHE A 69 -2.21 -10.11 -12.58
CA PHE A 69 -2.31 -8.66 -12.44
C PHE A 69 -3.75 -8.20 -12.19
N HIS A 70 -4.73 -8.75 -12.92
CA HIS A 70 -6.14 -8.46 -12.68
C HIS A 70 -6.64 -9.00 -11.33
N GLN A 71 -6.16 -10.18 -10.93
CA GLN A 71 -6.44 -10.74 -9.60
C GLN A 71 -5.88 -9.83 -8.51
N MET A 72 -4.68 -9.30 -8.71
CA MET A 72 -4.08 -8.29 -7.84
C MET A 72 -4.93 -7.03 -7.73
N GLY A 73 -5.40 -6.49 -8.85
CA GLY A 73 -6.32 -5.34 -8.87
C GLY A 73 -7.57 -5.58 -8.03
N ARG A 74 -8.17 -6.78 -8.08
CA ARG A 74 -9.32 -7.15 -7.24
C ARG A 74 -8.99 -7.17 -5.76
N HIS A 75 -7.83 -7.70 -5.37
CA HIS A 75 -7.39 -7.69 -3.97
C HIS A 75 -7.17 -6.26 -3.44
N LYS A 76 -6.63 -5.35 -4.27
CA LYS A 76 -6.51 -3.92 -3.91
C LYS A 76 -7.89 -3.30 -3.59
N VAL A 77 -8.89 -3.55 -4.44
CA VAL A 77 -10.25 -3.04 -4.23
C VAL A 77 -10.88 -3.65 -2.96
N GLN A 78 -10.72 -4.96 -2.75
CA GLN A 78 -11.24 -5.63 -1.57
C GLN A 78 -10.58 -5.11 -0.27
N LEU A 79 -9.28 -4.82 -0.30
CA LEU A 79 -8.55 -4.23 0.81
C LEU A 79 -9.08 -2.83 1.16
N ILE A 80 -9.32 -1.99 0.15
CA ILE A 80 -9.94 -0.68 0.33
C ILE A 80 -11.33 -0.84 0.96
N ALA A 81 -12.19 -1.68 0.38
CA ALA A 81 -13.54 -1.90 0.87
C ALA A 81 -13.58 -2.43 2.32
N THR A 82 -12.69 -3.37 2.65
CA THR A 82 -12.57 -3.93 4.00
C THR A 82 -12.07 -2.89 4.99
N THR A 83 -11.11 -2.05 4.60
CA THR A 83 -10.62 -0.97 5.46
C THR A 83 -11.72 0.05 5.76
N LEU A 84 -12.48 0.45 4.72
CA LEU A 84 -13.60 1.37 4.86
C LEU A 84 -14.72 0.80 5.74
N SER A 85 -14.96 -0.51 5.72
CA SER A 85 -16.00 -1.13 6.57
C SER A 85 -15.68 -1.07 8.07
N PHE A 86 -14.41 -0.81 8.45
CA PHE A 86 -14.01 -0.54 9.83
C PHE A 86 -14.26 0.92 10.27
N GLY A 87 -14.85 1.76 9.41
CA GLY A 87 -15.19 3.15 9.73
C GLY A 87 -14.00 4.11 9.71
N VAL A 88 -12.95 3.80 8.92
CA VAL A 88 -11.78 4.67 8.75
C VAL A 88 -11.55 4.98 7.28
N ASP A 89 -11.10 6.21 6.97
CA ASP A 89 -10.64 6.52 5.61
C ASP A 89 -9.31 5.79 5.33
N VAL A 90 -9.03 5.54 4.06
CA VAL A 90 -7.82 4.85 3.61
C VAL A 90 -7.07 5.67 2.57
N LEU A 91 -5.74 5.68 2.68
CA LEU A 91 -4.83 6.14 1.64
C LEU A 91 -4.02 4.93 1.18
N VAL A 92 -4.19 4.57 -0.08
CA VAL A 92 -3.50 3.43 -0.69
C VAL A 92 -2.42 3.92 -1.66
N CYS A 93 -1.23 3.34 -1.59
CA CYS A 93 -0.16 3.55 -2.58
C CYS A 93 0.67 2.28 -2.75
N ASP A 94 1.28 2.13 -3.94
CA ASP A 94 2.25 1.06 -4.19
C ASP A 94 3.52 1.24 -3.32
N VAL A 95 4.26 0.15 -3.12
CA VAL A 95 5.39 0.09 -2.16
C VAL A 95 6.61 0.87 -2.63
N ASP A 96 6.71 1.15 -3.93
CA ASP A 96 7.75 1.95 -4.58
C ASP A 96 7.54 3.47 -4.41
N THR A 97 6.48 3.89 -3.71
CA THR A 97 6.24 5.30 -3.38
C THR A 97 7.14 5.77 -2.24
N VAL A 98 7.73 6.97 -2.37
CA VAL A 98 8.50 7.63 -1.30
C VAL A 98 7.81 8.89 -0.83
N TRP A 99 7.50 8.97 0.47
CA TRP A 99 6.85 10.14 1.05
C TRP A 99 7.86 11.15 1.59
N LEU A 100 7.98 12.29 0.92
CA LEU A 100 8.88 13.38 1.34
C LEU A 100 8.22 14.36 2.32
N ARG A 101 6.88 14.37 2.38
CA ARG A 101 6.06 15.20 3.27
C ARG A 101 4.80 14.45 3.67
N ASN A 102 4.22 14.81 4.82
CA ASN A 102 2.95 14.25 5.27
C ASN A 102 1.84 14.61 4.26
N PRO A 103 1.19 13.63 3.61
CA PRO A 103 0.14 13.91 2.62
C PRO A 103 -1.21 14.25 3.26
N LEU A 104 -1.43 13.89 4.53
CA LEU A 104 -2.73 14.00 5.17
C LEU A 104 -3.27 15.44 5.23
N PRO A 105 -2.45 16.47 5.53
CA PRO A 105 -2.90 17.86 5.46
C PRO A 105 -3.37 18.29 4.07
N PHE A 106 -2.77 17.75 2.99
CA PHE A 106 -3.22 18.05 1.63
C PHE A 106 -4.59 17.45 1.37
N LEU A 107 -4.78 16.16 1.70
CA LEU A 107 -6.02 15.42 1.47
C LEU A 107 -7.19 16.02 2.27
N ALA A 108 -6.92 16.44 3.51
CA ALA A 108 -7.92 17.07 4.39
C ALA A 108 -8.51 18.39 3.83
N ARG A 109 -7.89 19.00 2.80
CA ARG A 109 -8.45 20.20 2.13
C ARG A 109 -9.62 19.89 1.20
N HIS A 110 -9.92 18.62 0.95
CA HIS A 110 -10.98 18.18 0.04
C HIS A 110 -12.03 17.32 0.76
N PRO A 111 -12.72 17.82 1.80
CA PRO A 111 -13.60 17.03 2.66
C PRO A 111 -14.90 16.56 1.98
N GLN A 112 -15.18 16.98 0.75
CA GLN A 112 -16.35 16.58 -0.03
C GLN A 112 -16.02 15.54 -1.11
N ALA A 113 -14.74 15.18 -1.27
CA ALA A 113 -14.32 14.21 -2.27
C ALA A 113 -14.48 12.79 -1.71
N ASP A 114 -15.21 11.93 -2.42
CA ASP A 114 -15.30 10.50 -2.10
C ASP A 114 -13.98 9.77 -2.41
N ILE A 115 -13.31 10.18 -3.49
CA ILE A 115 -12.04 9.61 -3.96
C ILE A 115 -11.11 10.73 -4.42
N LEU A 116 -9.85 10.66 -4.00
CA LEU A 116 -8.76 11.51 -4.50
C LEU A 116 -7.72 10.62 -5.16
N THR A 117 -7.33 10.98 -6.38
CA THR A 117 -6.29 10.29 -7.16
C THR A 117 -5.42 11.30 -7.88
N SER A 118 -4.19 10.92 -8.22
CA SER A 118 -3.32 11.70 -9.12
C SER A 118 -3.63 11.33 -10.57
N SER A 119 -3.53 12.29 -11.48
CA SER A 119 -3.49 12.00 -12.91
C SER A 119 -2.20 11.25 -13.26
N ASP A 120 -2.32 10.25 -14.14
CA ASP A 120 -1.17 9.61 -14.78
C ASP A 120 -0.88 10.36 -16.09
N HIS A 121 0.33 10.91 -16.20
CA HIS A 121 0.77 11.63 -17.39
C HIS A 121 1.77 10.79 -18.17
N LEU A 122 1.25 9.96 -19.09
CA LEU A 122 2.05 9.26 -20.09
C LEU A 122 2.40 10.22 -21.23
N SER A 123 3.37 11.11 -21.01
CA SER A 123 3.98 11.88 -22.10
C SER A 123 4.93 10.98 -22.88
N THR A 124 4.58 10.67 -24.13
CA THR A 124 5.54 10.18 -25.11
C THR A 124 6.34 11.39 -25.60
N SER A 125 7.45 11.69 -24.94
CA SER A 125 8.49 12.56 -25.53
C SER A 125 9.19 11.82 -26.67
#